data_AF-A0A5C5SXM1-F1
#
_entry.id   AF-A0A5C5SXM1-F1
#
_cell.length_a   1.000
_cell.length_b   1.000
_cell.length_c   1.000
_cell.angle_alpha   90.00
_cell.angle_beta   90.00
_cell.angle_gamma   90.00
#
_symmetry.space_group_name_H-M   'P 1'
#
loop_
_entity.id
_entity.type
_entity.pdbx_description
1 polymer ?
#
loop_
_entity_poly.entity_id
_entity_poly.type
_entity_poly.pdbx_seq_one_letter_code
_entity_poly.pdbx_strand_id
1 'polypeptide(L)' 'MKSFLNLLRYSGLVVFAVGIFLLLLTLVNWASGFTDATWFQLYFIRLYLFLTVSGILLYILITFRRKDDKKKE' A
#
# COMPACT_ATOMS: atom_id res chain seq x y z
N MET A 1 23.70 -1.42 4.05
CA MET A 1 22.39 -0.87 4.50
C MET A 1 21.60 -0.10 3.42
N LYS A 2 22.21 0.79 2.62
CA LYS A 2 21.48 1.58 1.59
C LYS A 2 20.58 0.75 0.65
N SER A 3 21.03 -0.42 0.19
CA SER A 3 20.24 -1.30 -0.69
C SER A 3 19.00 -1.89 0.00
N PHE A 4 19.14 -2.29 1.27
CA PHE A 4 18.05 -2.86 2.08
C PHE A 4 16.96 -1.83 2.38
N LEU A 5 17.33 -0.58 2.67
CA LEU A 5 16.38 0.52 2.83
C LEU A 5 15.64 0.85 1.53
N ASN A 6 16.32 0.80 0.38
CA ASN A 6 15.64 0.96 -0.91
C ASN A 6 14.63 -0.17 -1.16
N LEU A 7 15.00 -1.43 -0.89
CA LEU A 7 14.09 -2.57 -1.03
C LEU A 7 12.84 -2.39 -0.16
N LEU A 8 13.00 -2.02 1.11
CA LEU A 8 11.87 -1.75 2.01
C LEU A 8 11.02 -0.55 1.56
N ARG A 9 11.63 0.48 0.96
CA ARG A 9 10.87 1.61 0.40
C ARG A 9 10.00 1.16 -0.76
N TYR A 10 10.57 0.39 -1.68
CA TYR A 10 9.84 -0.15 -2.82
C TYR A 10 8.79 -1.15 -2.37
N SER A 11 9.06 -1.98 -1.37
CA SER A 11 8.06 -2.91 -0.83
C SER A 11 6.87 -2.16 -0.24
N GLY A 12 7.09 -1.07 0.51
CA GLY A 12 5.98 -0.23 1.02
C GLY A 12 5.14 0.38 -0.10
N LEU A 13 5.79 0.84 -1.17
CA LEU A 13 5.12 1.39 -2.34
C LEU A 13 4.33 0.31 -3.10
N VAL A 14 4.88 -0.90 -3.22
CA VAL A 14 4.20 -2.05 -3.83
C VAL A 14 2.97 -2.44 -3.00
N VAL A 15 3.09 -2.54 -1.68
CA VAL A 15 1.97 -2.85 -0.79
C VAL A 15 0.86 -1.81 -0.91
N PHE A 16 1.22 -0.53 -0.97
CA PHE A 16 0.29 0.56 -1.22
C PHE A 16 -0.42 0.41 -2.58
N ALA A 17 0.34 0.15 -3.64
CA ALA A 17 -0.21 -0.04 -4.99
C ALA A 17 -1.16 -1.25 -5.05
N VAL A 18 -0.82 -2.36 -4.39
CA VAL A 18 -1.68 -3.55 -4.28
C VAL A 18 -2.97 -3.22 -3.54
N GLY A 19 -2.91 -2.45 -2.44
CA GLY A 19 -4.09 -2.00 -1.71
C GLY A 19 -5.06 -1.19 -2.59
N ILE A 20 -4.53 -0.23 -3.36
CA ILE A 20 -5.33 0.55 -4.32
C ILE A 20 -5.87 -0.32 -5.45
N PHE A 21 -5.06 -1.23 -5.98
CA PHE A 21 -5.47 -2.10 -7.07
C PHE A 21 -6.63 -3.02 -6.66
N LEU A 22 -6.57 -3.59 -5.46
CA LEU A 22 -7.66 -4.40 -4.91
C LEU A 22 -8.94 -3.58 -4.69
N LEU A 23 -8.80 -2.32 -4.24
CA LEU A 23 -9.94 -1.41 -4.12
C LEU A 23 -10.59 -1.13 -5.48
N LEU A 24 -9.78 -0.87 -6.52
CA LEU A 24 -10.27 -0.65 -7.88
C LEU A 24 -10.95 -1.89 -8.44
N LEU A 25 -10.37 -3.08 -8.27
CA LEU A 25 -11.00 -4.33 -8.68
C LEU A 25 -12.34 -4.54 -7.98
N THR A 26 -12.42 -4.20 -6.69
CA THR A 26 -13.67 -4.27 -5.94
C THR A 26 -14.72 -3.31 -6.50
N LEU A 27 -14.35 -2.07 -6.82
CA LEU A 27 -15.25 -1.08 -7.43
C LEU A 27 -15.70 -1.50 -8.83
N VAL A 28 -14.79 -2.01 -9.66
CA VAL A 28 -15.12 -2.54 -10.98
C VAL A 28 -16.06 -3.72 -10.85
N ASN A 29 -15.79 -4.66 -9.94
CA ASN A 29 -16.69 -5.79 -9.71
C ASN A 29 -18.08 -5.34 -9.27
N TRP A 30 -18.15 -4.38 -8.33
CA TRP A 30 -19.41 -3.82 -7.86
C TRP A 30 -20.20 -3.10 -8.96
N ALA A 31 -19.52 -2.35 -9.83
CA ALA A 31 -20.16 -1.59 -10.91
C ALA A 31 -20.58 -2.47 -12.11
N SER A 32 -19.81 -3.50 -12.43
CA SER A 32 -20.04 -4.38 -13.59
C SER A 32 -20.81 -5.66 -13.24
N GLY A 33 -20.91 -6.02 -11.97
CA GLY A 33 -21.48 -7.30 -11.54
C GLY A 33 -20.73 -8.52 -12.11
N PHE A 34 -19.42 -8.37 -12.40
CA PHE A 34 -18.63 -9.38 -13.10
C PHE A 34 -18.51 -10.73 -12.35
N THR A 35 -18.49 -10.69 -11.02
CA THR A 35 -18.54 -11.88 -10.16
C THR A 35 -19.47 -11.68 -8.97
N ASP A 36 -20.14 -12.77 -8.56
CA ASP A 36 -20.99 -12.85 -7.36
C ASP A 36 -20.21 -12.67 -6.04
N ALA A 37 -18.89 -12.52 -6.12
CA ALA A 37 -18.05 -12.34 -4.96
C ALA A 37 -18.34 -10.99 -4.25
N THR A 38 -18.66 -11.08 -2.96
CA THR A 38 -19.00 -9.92 -2.11
C THR A 38 -17.75 -9.23 -1.57
N TRP A 39 -16.93 -8.70 -2.47
CA TRP A 39 -15.70 -7.98 -2.10
C TRP A 39 -15.96 -6.59 -1.50
N PHE A 40 -17.18 -6.06 -1.65
CA PHE A 40 -17.61 -4.79 -1.06
C PHE A 40 -18.18 -4.97 0.36
N GLN A 41 -17.55 -5.81 1.17
CA GLN A 41 -17.90 -5.99 2.59
C GLN A 41 -16.96 -5.19 3.49
N LEU A 42 -17.44 -4.86 4.69
CA LEU A 42 -16.70 -4.08 5.67
C LEU A 42 -15.33 -4.68 6.01
N TYR A 43 -15.22 -6.02 6.05
CA TYR A 43 -13.95 -6.70 6.31
C TYR A 43 -12.89 -6.42 5.24
N PHE A 44 -13.27 -6.53 3.96
CA PHE A 44 -12.35 -6.26 2.84
C PHE A 44 -11.98 -4.79 2.75
N ILE A 45 -12.93 -3.88 3.00
CA ILE A 45 -12.66 -2.44 3.05
C ILE A 45 -11.60 -2.11 4.11
N ARG A 46 -11.69 -2.74 5.30
CA ARG A 46 -10.67 -2.59 6.35
C ARG A 46 -9.31 -3.10 5.89
N LEU A 47 -9.26 -4.24 5.19
CA LEU A 47 -8.02 -4.79 4.64
C LEU A 47 -7.38 -3.84 3.61
N TYR A 48 -8.17 -3.30 2.68
CA TYR A 48 -7.67 -2.36 1.66
C TYR A 48 -7.15 -1.07 2.30
N LEU A 49 -7.90 -0.51 3.25
CA LEU A 49 -7.46 0.64 4.04
C LEU A 49 -6.18 0.33 4.81
N PHE A 50 -6.09 -0.82 5.46
CA PHE A 50 -4.91 -1.22 6.23
C PHE A 50 -3.67 -1.36 5.33
N LEU A 51 -3.79 -2.05 4.19
CA LEU A 51 -2.71 -2.20 3.20
C LEU A 51 -2.24 -0.83 2.67
N THR A 52 -3.20 0.03 2.33
CA THR A 52 -2.93 1.37 1.80
C THR A 52 -2.23 2.23 2.87
N VAL A 53 -2.77 2.30 4.08
CA VAL A 53 -2.20 3.11 5.18
C VAL A 53 -0.84 2.58 5.61
N SER A 54 -0.68 1.27 5.77
CA SER A 54 0.61 0.68 6.18
C SER A 54 1.69 0.83 5.09
N GLY A 55 1.33 0.62 3.82
CA GLY A 55 2.25 0.80 2.70
C GLY A 55 2.77 2.23 2.58
N ILE A 56 1.88 3.22 2.69
CA ILE A 56 2.29 4.64 2.64
C ILE A 56 3.09 5.05 3.88
N LEU A 57 2.72 4.57 5.08
CA LEU A 57 3.49 4.85 6.29
C LEU A 57 4.91 4.31 6.17
N LEU A 58 5.08 3.08 5.68
CA LEU A 58 6.39 2.45 5.49
C LEU A 58 7.23 3.24 4.48
N TYR A 59 6.62 3.67 3.37
CA TYR A 59 7.28 4.51 2.37
C TYR A 59 7.77 5.84 2.97
N ILE A 60 6.90 6.52 3.73
CA ILE A 60 7.19 7.80 4.38
C ILE A 60 8.30 7.63 5.43
N LEU A 61 8.18 6.63 6.31
CA LEU A 61 9.14 6.36 7.39
C LEU A 61 10.56 6.19 6.85
N ILE A 62 10.70 5.41 5.77
CA ILE A 62 12.00 5.16 5.14
C ILE A 62 12.53 6.39 4.42
N THR A 63 11.64 7.15 3.79
CA THR A 63 11.99 8.41 3.14
C THR A 63 12.53 9.43 4.15
N PHE A 64 11.89 9.56 5.31
CA PHE A 64 12.38 10.41 6.41
C PHE A 64 13.70 9.92 6.98
N ARG A 65 13.82 8.62 7.29
CA ARG A 65 15.07 8.04 7.80
C ARG A 65 16.26 8.30 6.88
N ARG A 66 16.07 8.25 5.56
CA ARG A 66 17.14 8.55 4.59
C ARG A 66 17.52 10.03 4.55
N LYS A 67 16.58 10.93 4.86
CA LYS A 67 16.83 12.37 4.95
C LYS A 67 17.71 12.71 6.17
N ASP A 68 17.49 12.03 7.29
CA ASP A 68 18.30 12.20 8.50
C ASP A 68 19.72 11.64 8.34
N ASP A 69 19.88 10.49 7.67
CA ASP A 69 21.21 9.94 7.34
C ASP A 69 22.03 10.92 6.48
N LYS A 70 21.40 11.60 5.51
CA LYS A 70 22.07 12.61 4.66
C LYS A 70 22.43 13.90 5.41
N LYS A 71 21.82 14.17 6.56
CA LYS A 71 22.05 15.41 7.34
C LYS A 71 23.21 15.25 8.34
N LYS A 72 23.67 14.00 8.57
CA LYS A 72 24.78 13.65 9.46
C LYS A 72 26.11 13.44 8.71
N GLU A 73 26.07 13.46 7.38
CA GLU A 73 27.23 13.43 6.48
C GLU A 73 27.60 14.86 6.09
#